data_AF-A0A961W763-F1
#
_entry.id   AF-A0A961W763-F1
#
_cell.length_a   1.000
_cell.length_b   1.000
_cell.length_c   1.000
_cell.angle_alpha   90.00
_cell.angle_beta   90.00
_cell.angle_gamma   90.00
#
_symmetry.space_group_name_H-M   'P 1'
#
loop_
_entity.id
_entity.type
_entity.pdbx_description
1 polymer ?
#
loop_
_entity_poly.entity_id
_entity_poly.type
_entity_poly.pdbx_seq_one_letter_code
_entity_poly.pdbx_strand_id
1 'polypeptide(L)'
;MTLPRLTTFLTALMTLGVALATGLGSAIHATGGIGAFGGFESGPWQAPLAVSAEDGNPYVEVALARRGTLPMGPAEGLLLIAETDSAGRLLDAACAYRLEGRMPVSRAFTLAAYRPDGALLSAFGRPSALSGSGLVYGRSGAFLIDAAPEPRAGNWLALSGAGRFVFVARVYDTGLAATLHMSQPPALPEIRRVAGSC
;
A
#
# COMPACT_ATOMS: atom_id res chain seq x y z
N MET A 1 28.26 51.49 -9.16
CA MET A 1 27.04 51.04 -9.88
C MET A 1 26.79 49.52 -9.82
N THR A 2 27.52 48.75 -9.02
CA THR A 2 27.46 47.27 -8.99
C THR A 2 26.66 46.67 -7.82
N LEU A 3 26.59 47.37 -6.69
CA LEU A 3 25.82 46.96 -5.49
C LEU A 3 24.33 46.64 -5.76
N PRO A 4 23.53 47.49 -6.43
CA PRO A 4 22.10 47.23 -6.61
C PRO A 4 21.83 46.07 -7.58
N ARG A 5 22.75 45.78 -8.49
CA ARG A 5 22.65 44.63 -9.41
C ARG A 5 22.91 43.31 -8.68
N LEU A 6 23.88 43.29 -7.76
CA LEU A 6 24.20 42.11 -6.96
C LEU A 6 23.06 41.75 -5.99
N THR A 7 22.48 42.73 -5.30
CA THR A 7 21.34 42.50 -4.40
C THR A 7 20.12 41.98 -5.14
N THR A 8 19.83 42.54 -6.33
CA THR A 8 18.72 42.06 -7.18
C THR A 8 18.95 40.63 -7.69
N PHE A 9 20.19 40.30 -8.01
CA PHE A 9 20.54 38.94 -8.45
C PHE A 9 20.40 37.92 -7.31
N LEU A 10 20.86 38.29 -6.10
CA LEU A 10 20.74 37.46 -4.90
C LEU A 10 19.29 37.25 -4.47
N THR A 11 18.46 38.29 -4.51
CA THR A 11 17.03 38.16 -4.20
C THR A 11 16.31 37.29 -5.23
N ALA A 12 16.61 37.43 -6.52
CA ALA A 12 16.06 36.57 -7.57
C ALA A 12 16.47 35.10 -7.41
N LEU A 13 17.72 34.84 -7.00
CA LEU A 13 18.19 33.47 -6.75
C LEU A 13 17.51 32.85 -5.53
N MET A 14 17.34 33.64 -4.45
CA MET A 14 16.62 33.23 -3.24
C MET A 14 15.15 32.91 -3.54
N THR A 15 14.44 33.78 -4.27
CA THR A 15 13.04 33.54 -4.61
C THR A 15 12.87 32.30 -5.49
N LEU A 16 13.76 32.10 -6.47
CA LEU A 16 13.77 30.90 -7.29
C LEU A 16 14.03 29.64 -6.46
N GLY A 17 14.99 29.69 -5.53
CA GLY A 17 15.31 28.58 -4.64
C GLY A 17 14.14 28.18 -3.74
N VAL A 18 13.45 29.16 -3.15
CA VAL A 18 12.25 28.92 -2.33
C VAL A 18 11.10 28.37 -3.17
N ALA A 19 10.87 28.92 -4.36
CA ALA A 19 9.84 28.44 -5.27
C ALA A 19 10.08 26.97 -5.69
N LEU A 20 11.32 26.62 -6.04
CA LEU A 20 11.71 25.25 -6.37
C LEU A 20 11.56 24.31 -5.17
N ALA A 21 12.09 24.68 -4.01
CA ALA A 21 12.00 23.83 -2.82
C ALA A 21 10.56 23.57 -2.41
N THR A 22 9.71 24.60 -2.47
CA THR A 22 8.28 24.48 -2.13
C THR A 22 7.53 23.67 -3.18
N GLY A 23 7.78 23.92 -4.47
CA GLY A 23 7.14 23.20 -5.58
C GLY A 23 7.51 21.72 -5.65
N LEU A 24 8.80 21.39 -5.46
CA LEU A 24 9.24 20.00 -5.39
C LEU A 24 8.73 19.33 -4.10
N GLY A 25 8.81 20.03 -2.96
CA GLY A 25 8.34 19.51 -1.69
C GLY A 25 6.85 19.15 -1.70
N SER A 26 6.02 20.03 -2.28
CA SER A 26 4.58 19.77 -2.40
C SER A 26 4.28 18.63 -3.37
N ALA A 27 4.97 18.55 -4.52
CA ALA A 27 4.81 17.45 -5.47
C ALA A 27 5.21 16.09 -4.87
N ILE A 28 6.31 16.04 -4.11
CA ILE A 28 6.75 14.84 -3.39
C ILE A 28 5.70 14.44 -2.34
N HIS A 29 5.20 15.40 -1.57
CA HIS A 29 4.18 15.11 -0.56
C HIS A 29 2.88 14.62 -1.20
N ALA A 30 2.42 15.25 -2.29
CA ALA A 30 1.20 14.86 -2.97
C ALA A 30 1.30 13.45 -3.54
N THR A 31 2.44 13.07 -4.11
CA THR A 31 2.65 11.75 -4.74
C THR A 31 3.03 10.62 -3.78
N GLY A 32 3.18 10.89 -2.48
CA GLY A 32 3.62 9.89 -1.51
C GLY A 32 2.57 8.83 -1.15
N GLY A 33 1.28 9.18 -1.22
CA GLY A 33 0.16 8.31 -0.86
C GLY A 33 -0.67 7.90 -2.06
N ILE A 34 -1.18 6.66 -2.06
CA ILE A 34 -2.00 6.10 -3.14
C ILE A 34 -3.48 6.51 -2.97
N GLY A 35 -3.96 6.68 -1.73
CA GLY A 35 -5.38 6.94 -1.44
C GLY A 35 -5.91 8.33 -1.84
N ALA A 36 -5.06 9.30 -2.16
CA ALA A 36 -5.48 10.68 -2.40
C ALA A 36 -6.14 10.93 -3.78
N PHE A 37 -6.16 9.94 -4.67
CA PHE A 37 -6.34 10.18 -6.11
C PHE A 37 -7.45 9.37 -6.78
N GLY A 38 -8.38 8.82 -5.99
CA GLY A 38 -9.48 8.00 -6.48
C GLY A 38 -9.09 6.52 -6.49
N GLY A 39 -9.95 5.70 -5.91
CA GLY A 39 -9.72 4.28 -5.72
C GLY A 39 -10.87 3.66 -4.94
N PHE A 40 -11.01 2.34 -5.06
CA PHE A 40 -11.97 1.60 -4.26
C PHE A 40 -11.43 1.45 -2.83
N GLU A 41 -12.25 1.76 -1.81
CA GLU A 41 -11.93 1.56 -0.40
C GLU A 41 -12.90 0.56 0.24
N SER A 42 -12.36 -0.42 0.97
CA SER A 42 -13.15 -1.34 1.81
C SER A 42 -12.35 -1.69 3.05
N GLY A 43 -12.77 -1.11 4.18
CA GLY A 43 -12.02 -1.16 5.43
C GLY A 43 -10.63 -0.53 5.26
N PRO A 44 -9.53 -1.18 5.69
CA PRO A 44 -8.18 -0.65 5.55
C PRO A 44 -7.60 -0.80 4.14
N TRP A 45 -8.31 -1.45 3.22
CA TRP A 45 -7.80 -1.78 1.89
C TRP A 45 -8.21 -0.75 0.85
N GLN A 46 -7.25 -0.38 0.03
CA GLN A 46 -7.39 0.51 -1.11
C GLN A 46 -6.98 -0.23 -2.38
N ALA A 47 -7.78 -0.14 -3.44
CA ALA A 47 -7.33 -0.54 -4.77
C ALA A 47 -6.94 0.72 -5.56
N PRO A 48 -5.64 0.93 -5.88
CA PRO A 48 -5.28 1.88 -6.91
C PRO A 48 -5.93 1.43 -8.22
N LEU A 49 -6.89 2.20 -8.71
CA LEU A 49 -7.45 1.97 -10.03
C LEU A 49 -6.35 2.31 -11.03
N ALA A 50 -5.85 1.30 -11.76
CA ALA A 50 -5.13 1.55 -12.99
C ALA A 50 -6.16 2.09 -13.98
N VAL A 51 -6.21 3.41 -14.09
CA VAL A 51 -7.08 4.07 -15.06
C VAL A 51 -6.50 3.74 -16.44
N SER A 52 -7.35 3.19 -17.31
CA SER A 52 -7.03 2.93 -18.72
C SER A 52 -6.37 4.17 -19.35
N ALA A 53 -5.47 3.94 -20.32
CA ALA A 53 -4.57 4.94 -20.90
C ALA A 53 -5.23 6.22 -21.48
N GLU A 54 -6.56 6.29 -21.55
CA GLU A 54 -7.30 7.47 -22.05
C GLU A 54 -7.66 8.50 -20.94
N ASP A 55 -7.79 8.09 -19.67
CA ASP A 55 -8.23 8.95 -18.54
C ASP A 55 -7.22 9.00 -17.37
N GLY A 56 -5.98 8.56 -17.59
CA GLY A 56 -4.95 8.33 -16.59
C GLY A 56 -4.75 9.46 -15.58
N ASN A 57 -4.84 9.18 -14.27
CA ASN A 57 -4.44 10.13 -13.23
C ASN A 57 -2.90 10.16 -13.13
N PRO A 58 -2.23 11.26 -13.51
CA PRO A 58 -0.76 11.32 -13.58
C PRO A 58 -0.10 11.14 -12.20
N TYR A 59 -0.81 11.42 -11.11
CA TYR A 59 -0.28 11.20 -9.76
C TYR A 59 -0.23 9.71 -9.40
N VAL A 60 -1.20 8.92 -9.88
CA VAL A 60 -1.23 7.47 -9.68
C VAL A 60 -0.12 6.80 -10.48
N GLU A 61 0.10 7.22 -11.73
CA GLU A 61 1.20 6.72 -12.56
C GLU A 61 2.58 6.99 -11.94
N VAL A 62 2.82 8.21 -11.46
CA VAL A 62 4.07 8.56 -10.77
C VAL A 62 4.24 7.76 -9.48
N ALA A 63 3.17 7.55 -8.70
CA ALA A 63 3.22 6.74 -7.49
C ALA A 63 3.54 5.27 -7.80
N LEU A 64 2.91 4.68 -8.82
CA LEU A 64 3.17 3.32 -9.27
C LEU A 64 4.62 3.16 -9.80
N ALA A 65 5.09 4.11 -10.61
CA ALA A 65 6.45 4.13 -11.15
C ALA A 65 7.50 4.24 -10.03
N ARG A 66 7.28 5.10 -9.02
CA ARG A 66 8.17 5.21 -7.84
C ARG A 66 8.25 3.92 -7.04
N ARG A 67 7.16 3.16 -6.97
CA ARG A 67 7.09 1.86 -6.28
C ARG A 67 7.51 0.69 -7.17
N GLY A 68 7.98 0.94 -8.40
CA GLY A 68 8.40 -0.11 -9.35
C GLY A 68 7.30 -1.13 -9.67
N THR A 69 6.04 -0.73 -9.54
CA THR A 69 4.89 -1.63 -9.68
C THR A 69 4.27 -1.44 -11.06
N LEU A 70 4.28 -2.50 -11.86
CA LEU A 70 3.53 -2.52 -13.12
C LEU A 70 2.03 -2.67 -12.79
N PRO A 71 1.16 -1.74 -13.20
CA PRO A 71 -0.27 -1.91 -13.01
C PRO A 71 -0.74 -3.18 -13.74
N MET A 72 -1.44 -4.05 -13.03
CA MET A 72 -2.11 -5.20 -13.64
C MET A 72 -3.31 -4.71 -14.42
N GLY A 73 -3.52 -5.24 -15.62
CA GLY A 73 -4.73 -4.97 -16.38
C GLY A 73 -5.98 -5.44 -15.61
N PRO A 74 -7.16 -4.85 -15.85
CA PRO A 74 -8.39 -5.24 -15.16
C PRO A 74 -8.78 -6.72 -15.35
N ALA A 75 -8.27 -7.37 -16.41
CA ALA A 75 -8.44 -8.80 -16.66
C ALA A 75 -7.32 -9.70 -16.07
N GLU A 76 -6.23 -9.12 -15.57
CA GLU A 76 -5.08 -9.86 -15.02
C GLU A 76 -5.22 -10.05 -13.50
N GLY A 77 -5.66 -9.00 -12.80
CA GLY A 77 -5.90 -9.06 -11.36
C GLY A 77 -6.11 -7.70 -10.72
N LEU A 78 -6.28 -7.73 -9.40
CA LEU A 78 -6.48 -6.57 -8.56
C LEU A 78 -5.34 -6.45 -7.54
N LEU A 79 -4.80 -5.24 -7.42
CA LEU A 79 -3.87 -4.87 -6.35
C LEU A 79 -4.66 -4.22 -5.22
N LEU A 80 -4.54 -4.75 -4.01
CA LEU A 80 -5.12 -4.20 -2.79
C LEU A 80 -3.98 -3.81 -1.86
N ILE A 81 -4.01 -2.60 -1.32
CA ILE A 81 -2.97 -2.03 -0.47
C ILE A 81 -3.61 -1.57 0.83
N ALA A 82 -3.03 -1.93 1.96
CA ALA A 82 -3.41 -1.39 3.26
C ALA A 82 -2.19 -0.74 3.92
N GLU A 83 -2.29 0.57 4.17
CA GLU A 83 -1.28 1.37 4.88
C GLU A 83 -1.61 1.53 6.37
N THR A 84 -2.86 1.24 6.73
CA THR A 84 -3.40 1.32 8.10
C THR A 84 -4.04 0.01 8.52
N ASP A 85 -4.28 -0.12 9.82
CA ASP A 85 -5.20 -1.12 10.37
C ASP A 85 -6.66 -0.65 10.23
N SER A 86 -7.62 -1.51 10.55
CA SER A 86 -9.05 -1.21 10.50
C SER A 86 -9.50 -0.07 11.44
N ALA A 87 -8.64 0.34 12.39
CA ALA A 87 -8.89 1.49 13.26
C ALA A 87 -8.22 2.78 12.73
N GLY A 88 -7.66 2.76 11.52
CA GLY A 88 -7.00 3.90 10.88
C GLY A 88 -5.58 4.17 11.39
N ARG A 89 -5.00 3.29 12.20
CA ARG A 89 -3.62 3.46 12.70
C ARG A 89 -2.64 2.98 11.65
N LEU A 90 -1.62 3.78 11.36
CA LEU A 90 -0.55 3.42 10.44
C LEU A 90 0.15 2.13 10.87
N LEU A 91 0.46 1.28 9.90
CA LEU A 91 1.15 0.02 10.14
C LEU A 91 2.64 0.27 10.43
N ASP A 92 3.13 -0.33 11.51
CA ASP A 92 4.53 -0.34 11.93
C ASP A 92 5.03 -1.78 12.12
N ALA A 93 6.19 -2.09 11.54
CA ALA A 93 6.76 -3.44 11.49
C ALA A 93 7.24 -3.96 12.84
N ALA A 94 7.38 -3.08 13.86
CA ALA A 94 7.69 -3.47 15.23
C ALA A 94 6.47 -4.05 15.99
N CYS A 95 5.27 -3.88 15.46
CA CYS A 95 4.02 -4.33 16.08
C CYS A 95 3.52 -5.65 15.48
N ALA A 96 2.54 -6.27 16.16
CA ALA A 96 1.85 -7.45 15.66
C ALA A 96 0.42 -7.13 15.20
N TYR A 97 -0.02 -7.79 14.14
CA TYR A 97 -1.34 -7.61 13.52
C TYR A 97 -1.97 -8.96 13.24
N ARG A 98 -3.29 -8.96 13.26
CA ARG A 98 -4.14 -10.10 12.93
C ARG A 98 -5.00 -9.72 11.74
N LEU A 99 -4.85 -10.46 10.65
CA LEU A 99 -5.66 -10.31 9.46
C LEU A 99 -6.68 -11.45 9.45
N GLU A 100 -7.96 -11.10 9.46
CA GLU A 100 -9.05 -12.05 9.56
C GLU A 100 -10.13 -11.76 8.54
N GLY A 101 -10.56 -12.80 7.83
CA GLY A 101 -11.67 -12.71 6.91
C GLY A 101 -11.48 -13.58 5.69
N ARG A 102 -12.02 -13.13 4.57
CA ARG A 102 -12.01 -13.87 3.30
C ARG A 102 -11.49 -12.95 2.22
N MET A 103 -10.65 -13.47 1.35
CA MET A 103 -10.39 -12.80 0.09
C MET A 103 -11.61 -12.98 -0.84
N PRO A 104 -11.84 -12.04 -1.76
CA PRO A 104 -12.83 -12.17 -2.82
C PRO A 104 -12.62 -13.45 -3.61
N VAL A 105 -13.67 -13.95 -4.26
CA VAL A 105 -13.57 -15.12 -5.15
C VAL A 105 -12.58 -14.80 -6.27
N SER A 106 -11.54 -15.60 -6.35
CA SER A 106 -10.44 -15.45 -7.30
C SER A 106 -9.78 -16.80 -7.55
N ARG A 107 -9.00 -16.92 -8.63
CA ARG A 107 -8.23 -18.13 -8.91
C ARG A 107 -7.05 -18.31 -7.95
N ALA A 108 -6.42 -17.20 -7.59
CA ALA A 108 -5.31 -17.17 -6.64
C ALA A 108 -5.22 -15.79 -5.97
N PHE A 109 -4.54 -15.73 -4.83
CA PHE A 109 -4.07 -14.47 -4.28
C PHE A 109 -2.73 -14.64 -3.56
N THR A 110 -1.98 -13.55 -3.46
CA THR A 110 -0.81 -13.44 -2.58
C THR A 110 -1.00 -12.28 -1.62
N LEU A 111 -0.38 -12.37 -0.44
CA LEU A 111 -0.32 -11.30 0.54
C LEU A 111 1.15 -11.13 0.94
N ALA A 112 1.67 -9.91 0.90
CA ALA A 112 3.02 -9.62 1.33
C ALA A 112 3.13 -8.26 2.03
N ALA A 113 4.15 -8.12 2.88
CA ALA A 113 4.44 -6.88 3.57
C ALA A 113 5.65 -6.19 2.93
N TYR A 114 5.48 -4.92 2.55
CA TYR A 114 6.50 -4.11 1.90
C TYR A 114 6.78 -2.87 2.70
N ARG A 115 8.02 -2.39 2.65
CA ARG A 115 8.33 -1.02 3.06
C ARG A 115 7.68 -0.02 2.09
N PRO A 116 7.45 1.24 2.51
CA PRO A 116 6.88 2.28 1.64
C PRO A 116 7.68 2.56 0.36
N ASP A 117 8.97 2.23 0.34
CA ASP A 117 9.86 2.32 -0.82
C ASP A 117 9.72 1.14 -1.80
N GLY A 118 8.87 0.15 -1.50
CA GLY A 118 8.64 -1.04 -2.31
C GLY A 118 9.54 -2.23 -1.99
N ALA A 119 10.46 -2.12 -1.02
CA ALA A 119 11.27 -3.24 -0.59
C ALA A 119 10.44 -4.29 0.16
N LEU A 120 10.51 -5.55 -0.26
CA LEU A 120 9.86 -6.66 0.43
C LEU A 120 10.47 -6.85 1.82
N LEU A 121 9.64 -6.87 2.87
CA LEU A 121 10.12 -7.22 4.20
C LEU A 121 10.54 -8.69 4.22
N SER A 122 11.54 -9.00 5.05
CA SER A 122 11.99 -10.38 5.23
C SER A 122 12.50 -10.58 6.65
N ALA A 123 12.15 -11.70 7.25
CA ALA A 123 12.54 -12.06 8.60
C ALA A 123 12.95 -13.54 8.64
N PHE A 124 13.95 -13.87 9.45
CA PHE A 124 14.42 -15.26 9.61
C PHE A 124 14.78 -15.95 8.27
N GLY A 125 15.35 -15.19 7.33
CA GLY A 125 15.72 -15.71 6.01
C GLY A 125 14.54 -16.08 5.12
N ARG A 126 13.33 -15.61 5.43
CA ARG A 126 12.11 -15.84 4.63
C ARG A 126 11.47 -14.51 4.23
N PRO A 127 10.89 -14.43 3.01
CA PRO A 127 10.12 -13.27 2.61
C PRO A 127 8.86 -13.15 3.47
N SER A 128 8.48 -11.91 3.79
CA SER A 128 7.21 -11.56 4.45
C SER A 128 6.04 -11.68 3.46
N ALA A 129 5.80 -12.89 2.96
CA ALA A 129 4.84 -13.17 1.91
C ALA A 129 4.16 -14.54 2.10
N LEU A 130 2.88 -14.60 1.76
CA LEU A 130 2.04 -15.78 1.81
C LEU A 130 1.26 -15.94 0.48
N SER A 131 1.07 -17.18 0.05
CA SER A 131 0.16 -17.53 -1.04
C SER A 131 -1.14 -18.07 -0.46
N GLY A 132 -2.29 -17.65 -1.01
CA GLY A 132 -3.60 -18.15 -0.62
C GLY A 132 -3.72 -19.68 -0.71
N SER A 133 -3.02 -20.32 -1.65
CA SER A 133 -2.99 -21.78 -1.78
C SER A 133 -2.25 -22.49 -0.64
N GLY A 134 -1.38 -21.78 0.08
CA GLY A 134 -0.61 -22.32 1.20
C GLY A 134 -1.19 -22.01 2.58
N LEU A 135 -2.33 -21.32 2.64
CA LEU A 135 -2.98 -20.97 3.91
C LEU A 135 -3.80 -22.13 4.46
N VAL A 136 -3.83 -22.21 5.79
CA VAL A 136 -4.79 -23.00 6.55
C VAL A 136 -6.06 -22.16 6.72
N TYR A 137 -7.20 -22.70 6.31
CA TYR A 137 -8.51 -22.06 6.40
C TYR A 137 -9.35 -22.68 7.52
N GLY A 138 -10.17 -21.86 8.17
CA GLY A 138 -11.22 -22.32 9.06
C GLY A 138 -12.39 -22.94 8.29
N ARG A 139 -13.33 -23.56 9.02
CA ARG A 139 -14.51 -24.24 8.43
C ARG A 139 -15.40 -23.34 7.58
N SER A 140 -15.43 -22.04 7.87
CA SER A 140 -16.19 -21.04 7.11
C SER A 140 -15.48 -20.60 5.82
N GLY A 141 -14.27 -21.08 5.56
CA GLY A 141 -13.41 -20.59 4.47
C GLY A 141 -12.78 -19.23 4.76
N ALA A 142 -12.85 -18.74 6.00
CA ALA A 142 -12.06 -17.60 6.46
C ALA A 142 -10.65 -18.05 6.86
N PHE A 143 -9.67 -17.20 6.62
CA PHE A 143 -8.32 -17.38 7.15
C PHE A 143 -8.08 -16.44 8.33
N LEU A 144 -7.13 -16.85 9.15
CA LEU A 144 -6.51 -16.01 10.16
C LEU A 144 -5.01 -15.97 9.87
N ILE A 145 -4.47 -14.78 9.64
CA ILE A 145 -3.03 -14.55 9.46
C ILE A 145 -2.52 -13.72 10.63
N ASP A 146 -1.51 -14.22 11.32
CA ASP A 146 -0.79 -13.47 12.33
C ASP A 146 0.46 -12.87 11.68
N ALA A 147 0.50 -11.56 11.54
CA ALA A 147 1.67 -10.83 11.07
C ALA A 147 2.43 -10.27 12.26
N ALA A 148 3.62 -10.80 12.56
CA ALA A 148 4.35 -10.44 13.78
C ALA A 148 5.87 -10.59 13.62
N PRO A 149 6.67 -9.82 14.38
CA PRO A 149 8.12 -10.00 14.44
C PRO A 149 8.53 -11.37 14.97
N GLU A 150 7.79 -11.91 15.94
CA GLU A 150 8.08 -13.22 16.52
C GLU A 150 7.35 -14.34 15.76
N PRO A 151 7.93 -15.55 15.68
CA PRO A 151 7.26 -16.73 15.14
C PRO A 151 5.90 -17.01 15.77
N ARG A 152 4.90 -17.26 14.94
CA ARG A 152 3.54 -17.66 15.34
C ARG A 152 3.17 -19.00 14.70
N ALA A 153 2.26 -19.72 15.35
CA ALA A 153 1.70 -20.96 14.79
C ALA A 153 0.68 -20.64 13.68
N GLY A 154 0.51 -21.57 12.74
CA GLY A 154 -0.46 -21.43 11.64
C GLY A 154 0.04 -20.51 10.52
N ASN A 155 -0.84 -19.64 10.02
CA ASN A 155 -0.51 -18.72 8.93
C ASN A 155 0.26 -17.50 9.47
N TRP A 156 1.54 -17.69 9.72
CA TRP A 156 2.40 -16.61 10.19
C TRP A 156 3.02 -15.86 9.00
N LEU A 157 2.82 -14.54 8.97
CA LEU A 157 3.53 -13.63 8.07
C LEU A 157 4.60 -12.91 8.88
N ALA A 158 5.86 -13.29 8.66
CA ALA A 158 6.94 -12.75 9.46
C ALA A 158 7.14 -11.26 9.19
N LEU A 159 7.24 -10.43 10.22
CA LEU A 159 7.60 -9.01 10.11
C LEU A 159 9.03 -8.81 10.63
N SER A 160 9.71 -7.75 10.20
CA SER A 160 11.04 -7.43 10.71
C SER A 160 11.38 -5.95 10.60
N GLY A 161 12.31 -5.54 11.46
CA GLY A 161 12.79 -4.17 11.51
C GLY A 161 11.84 -3.25 12.28
N ALA A 162 11.98 -1.96 12.03
CA ALA A 162 11.15 -0.92 12.62
C ALA A 162 10.70 0.05 11.53
N GLY A 163 9.61 0.75 11.81
CA GLY A 163 9.06 1.77 10.92
C GLY A 163 7.93 1.26 10.06
N ARG A 164 7.45 2.15 9.18
CA ARG A 164 6.22 1.94 8.43
C ARG A 164 6.36 0.80 7.43
N PHE A 165 5.27 0.09 7.21
CA PHE A 165 5.13 -0.87 6.12
C PHE A 165 3.70 -0.83 5.59
N VAL A 166 3.47 -1.52 4.47
CA VAL A 166 2.16 -1.67 3.85
C VAL A 166 1.90 -3.15 3.57
N PHE A 167 0.68 -3.61 3.78
CA PHE A 167 0.24 -4.89 3.23
C PHE A 167 -0.15 -4.70 1.78
N VAL A 168 0.30 -5.61 0.93
CA VAL A 168 -0.06 -5.66 -0.48
C VAL A 168 -0.61 -7.04 -0.77
N ALA A 169 -1.88 -7.10 -1.15
CA ALA A 169 -2.51 -8.29 -1.66
C ALA A 169 -2.67 -8.19 -3.18
N ARG A 170 -2.28 -9.25 -3.89
CA ARG A 170 -2.53 -9.39 -5.34
C ARG A 170 -3.56 -10.48 -5.52
N VAL A 171 -4.68 -10.15 -6.14
CA VAL A 171 -5.81 -11.05 -6.34
C VAL A 171 -5.96 -11.30 -7.84
N TYR A 172 -5.71 -12.51 -8.30
CA TYR A 172 -5.63 -12.85 -9.72
C TYR A 172 -6.93 -13.46 -10.23
N ASP A 173 -7.32 -13.10 -11.45
CA ASP A 173 -8.50 -13.64 -12.12
C ASP A 173 -9.73 -13.56 -11.19
N THR A 174 -10.10 -12.32 -10.85
CA THR A 174 -11.21 -12.01 -9.97
C THR A 174 -12.19 -11.08 -10.68
N GLY A 175 -13.48 -11.39 -10.57
CA GLY A 175 -14.55 -10.49 -11.02
C GLY A 175 -14.63 -9.20 -10.20
N LEU A 176 -13.87 -9.09 -9.10
CA LEU A 176 -13.91 -7.93 -8.22
C LEU A 176 -13.61 -6.63 -8.97
N ALA A 177 -12.65 -6.62 -9.89
CA ALA A 177 -12.28 -5.43 -10.67
C ALA A 177 -13.50 -4.80 -11.38
N ALA A 178 -14.41 -5.61 -11.91
CA ALA A 178 -15.63 -5.15 -12.58
C ALA A 178 -16.69 -4.61 -11.59
N THR A 179 -16.61 -4.98 -10.32
CA THR A 179 -17.58 -4.62 -9.27
C THR A 179 -17.12 -3.47 -8.38
N LEU A 180 -15.91 -2.94 -8.56
CA LEU A 180 -15.37 -1.84 -7.74
C LEU A 180 -16.21 -0.56 -7.81
N HIS A 181 -16.99 -0.38 -8.88
CA HIS A 181 -17.91 0.74 -9.07
C HIS A 181 -19.31 0.51 -8.49
N MET A 182 -19.58 -0.67 -7.91
CA MET A 182 -20.87 -1.00 -7.31
C MET A 182 -20.99 -0.39 -5.91
N SER A 183 -22.21 -0.04 -5.53
CA SER A 183 -22.55 0.59 -4.24
C SER A 183 -22.31 -0.30 -3.01
N GLN A 184 -22.18 -1.62 -3.20
CA GLN A 184 -21.84 -2.58 -2.15
C GLN A 184 -20.64 -3.43 -2.58
N PRO A 185 -19.42 -2.98 -2.30
CA PRO A 185 -18.25 -3.78 -2.56
C PRO A 185 -18.14 -4.99 -1.60
N PRO A 186 -17.46 -6.07 -2.00
CA PRO A 186 -17.29 -7.21 -1.12
C PRO A 186 -16.45 -6.86 0.10
N ALA A 187 -16.80 -7.49 1.22
CA ALA A 187 -16.05 -7.39 2.46
C ALA A 187 -14.64 -7.96 2.27
N LEU A 188 -13.63 -7.12 2.54
CA LEU A 188 -12.23 -7.53 2.58
C LEU A 188 -11.82 -7.91 4.02
N PRO A 189 -10.71 -8.65 4.19
CA PRO A 189 -10.24 -9.04 5.52
C PRO A 189 -9.97 -7.82 6.40
N GLU A 190 -10.38 -7.87 7.66
CA GLU A 190 -10.00 -6.85 8.63
C GLU A 190 -8.53 -6.99 9.02
N ILE A 191 -7.91 -5.87 9.39
CA ILE A 191 -6.55 -5.83 9.92
C ILE A 191 -6.63 -5.24 11.31
N ARG A 192 -6.33 -6.01 12.35
CA ARG A 192 -6.38 -5.53 13.73
C ARG A 192 -5.00 -5.61 14.37
N ARG A 193 -4.52 -4.47 14.89
CA ARG A 193 -3.32 -4.48 15.75
C ARG A 193 -3.60 -5.26 17.03
N VAL A 194 -2.68 -6.14 17.40
CA VAL A 194 -2.74 -6.93 18.64
C VAL A 194 -2.46 -6.01 19.84
N ALA A 195 -3.27 -6.08 20.89
CA ALA A 195 -3.09 -5.24 22.07
C ALA A 195 -1.74 -5.53 22.76
N GLY A 196 -1.00 -4.47 23.09
CA GLY A 196 0.30 -4.56 23.78
C GLY A 196 1.45 -5.10 22.92
N SER A 197 1.28 -5.24 21.59
CA SER A 197 2.39 -5.57 20.69
C SER A 197 3.37 -4.39 20.48
N CYS A 198 2.91 -3.22 20.90
CA CYS A 198 3.54 -1.92 20.98
C CYS A 198 2.57 -1.06 21.83
#